data_AF-A0A2N6E9I4-F1
#
_entry.id   AF-A0A2N6E9I4-F1
#
_cell.length_a   1.000
_cell.length_b   1.000
_cell.length_c   1.000
_cell.angle_alpha   90.00
_cell.angle_beta   90.00
_cell.angle_gamma   90.00
#
_symmetry.space_group_name_H-M   'P 1'
#
loop_
_entity.id
_entity.type
_entity.pdbx_description
1 polymer ?
#
loop_
_entity_poly.entity_id
_entity_poly.type
_entity_poly.pdbx_seq_one_letter_code
_entity_poly.pdbx_strand_id
1 'polypeptide(L)'
;MRRLIFGTKGYHYFEKGVVAVLTILVAVSVVLALAQSGIALFKVIASESHLLDHDSFIKVFGTFMTVLIALEFNHTVLADITTKAPVVKVRAVLLVALLALARKVVLVDFKEMDYTTMIGLAVLIFAVAASYVAVRLEEIRAAGND
;
A
#
# COMPACT_ATOMS: atom_id res chain seq x y z
N MET A 1 -22.99 -8.77 19.89
CA MET A 1 -22.69 -7.87 21.05
C MET A 1 -21.21 -7.53 20.97
N ARG A 2 -20.70 -6.31 20.77
CA ARG A 2 -21.12 -4.95 21.13
C ARG A 2 -20.85 -3.99 19.95
N ARG A 3 -21.89 -3.37 19.43
CA ARG A 3 -21.82 -2.14 18.61
C ARG A 3 -21.96 -0.96 19.58
N LEU A 4 -20.88 -0.26 19.93
CA LEU A 4 -20.97 0.87 20.89
C LEU A 4 -19.86 1.92 20.77
N ILE A 5 -19.26 2.12 19.59
CA ILE A 5 -18.31 3.23 19.34
C ILE A 5 -18.91 4.34 18.45
N PHE A 6 -20.09 4.11 17.85
CA PHE A 6 -20.72 5.08 16.95
C PHE A 6 -21.90 5.77 17.64
N GLY A 7 -21.68 6.90 18.33
CA GLY A 7 -22.78 7.45 19.13
C GLY A 7 -22.73 8.90 19.61
N THR A 8 -21.78 9.74 19.20
CA THR A 8 -21.87 11.18 19.51
C THR A 8 -21.65 12.02 18.26
N LYS A 9 -22.46 13.06 18.05
CA LYS A 9 -22.31 13.99 16.91
C LYS A 9 -20.87 14.52 16.81
N GLY A 10 -20.22 14.76 17.95
CA GLY A 10 -18.81 15.18 18.03
C GLY A 10 -17.81 14.19 17.44
N TYR A 11 -17.97 12.88 17.66
CA TYR A 11 -17.08 11.86 17.08
C TYR A 11 -17.13 11.87 15.55
N HIS A 12 -18.30 12.09 14.96
CA HIS A 12 -18.45 12.12 13.51
C HIS A 12 -17.81 13.36 12.86
N TYR A 13 -17.82 14.52 13.53
CA TYR A 13 -17.07 15.70 13.07
C TYR A 13 -15.56 15.51 13.20
N PHE A 14 -15.12 14.88 14.29
CA PHE A 14 -13.72 14.50 14.47
C PHE A 14 -13.25 13.54 13.37
N GLU A 15 -14.01 12.48 13.12
CA GLU A 15 -13.75 11.50 12.05
C GLU A 15 -13.64 12.17 10.68
N LYS A 16 -14.60 13.04 10.32
CA LYS A 16 -14.55 13.81 9.07
C LYS A 16 -13.34 14.72 8.98
N GLY A 17 -12.95 15.38 10.08
CA GLY A 17 -11.76 16.21 10.14
C GLY A 17 -10.49 15.40 9.90
N VAL A 18 -10.35 14.25 10.57
CA VAL A 18 -9.21 13.34 10.40
C VAL A 18 -9.13 12.83 8.96
N VAL A 19 -10.24 12.38 8.38
CA VAL A 19 -10.29 11.90 6.98
C VAL A 19 -9.90 13.01 6.01
N ALA A 20 -10.40 14.23 6.19
CA ALA A 20 -10.05 15.36 5.34
C ALA A 20 -8.55 15.68 5.39
N VAL A 21 -7.96 15.72 6.59
CA VAL A 21 -6.52 15.94 6.77
C VAL A 21 -5.71 14.80 6.13
N LEU A 22 -6.10 13.54 6.35
CA LEU A 22 -5.44 12.38 5.74
C LEU A 22 -5.48 12.44 4.21
N THR A 23 -6.62 12.77 3.61
CA THR A 23 -6.75 12.91 2.16
C THR A 23 -5.80 13.97 1.61
N ILE A 24 -5.69 15.12 2.29
CA ILE A 24 -4.74 16.18 1.88
C ILE A 24 -3.30 15.68 1.99
N LEU A 25 -2.93 15.06 3.11
CA LEU A 25 -1.57 14.54 3.33
C LEU A 25 -1.18 13.50 2.27
N VAL A 26 -2.09 12.59 1.92
CA VAL A 26 -1.84 11.58 0.90
C VAL A 26 -1.77 12.19 -0.49
N ALA A 27 -2.64 13.15 -0.82
CA ALA A 27 -2.56 13.88 -2.10
C ALA A 27 -1.22 14.59 -2.28
N VAL A 28 -0.74 15.28 -1.24
CA VAL A 28 0.60 15.90 -1.25
C VAL A 28 1.69 14.84 -1.41
N SER A 29 1.57 13.71 -0.70
CA SER A 29 2.54 12.61 -0.80
C SER A 29 2.61 12.01 -2.21
N VAL A 30 1.48 11.87 -2.91
CA VAL A 30 1.43 11.42 -4.31
C VAL A 30 2.19 12.38 -5.22
N VAL A 31 1.95 13.70 -5.09
CA VAL A 31 2.64 14.72 -5.90
C VAL A 31 4.15 14.68 -5.65
N LEU A 32 4.57 14.59 -4.39
CA LEU A 32 5.99 14.51 -4.03
C LEU A 32 6.64 13.22 -4.57
N ALA A 33 5.98 12.07 -4.41
CA ALA A 33 6.49 10.80 -4.92
C ALA A 33 6.59 10.81 -6.45
N LEU A 34 5.64 11.42 -7.15
CA LEU A 34 5.65 11.55 -8.61
C LEU A 34 6.81 12.45 -9.07
N ALA A 35 6.99 13.61 -8.43
CA ALA A 35 8.10 14.51 -8.73
C ALA A 35 9.45 13.81 -8.49
N GLN A 36 9.60 13.11 -7.36
CA GLN A 36 10.80 12.36 -7.03
C GLN A 36 11.08 11.26 -8.07
N SER A 37 10.03 10.55 -8.51
CA SER A 37 10.14 9.52 -9.54
C SER A 37 10.58 10.09 -10.89
N GLY A 38 10.03 11.25 -11.29
CA GLY A 38 10.45 11.96 -12.51
C GLY A 38 11.90 12.42 -12.44
N ILE A 39 12.33 12.96 -11.30
CA ILE A 39 13.73 13.36 -11.08
C ILE A 39 14.66 12.14 -11.14
N ALA A 40 14.28 11.02 -10.52
CA ALA A 40 15.06 9.78 -10.54
C ALA A 40 15.23 9.24 -11.97
N LEU A 41 14.13 9.19 -12.73
CA LEU A 41 14.15 8.78 -14.13
C LEU A 41 15.02 9.71 -14.98
N PHE A 42 14.86 11.03 -14.83
CA PHE A 42 15.64 12.01 -15.57
C PHE A 42 17.15 11.86 -15.30
N LYS A 43 17.56 11.66 -14.04
CA LYS A 43 18.95 11.43 -13.68
C LYS A 43 19.55 10.19 -14.35
N VAL A 44 18.78 9.11 -14.45
CA VAL A 44 19.23 7.89 -15.12
C VAL A 44 19.36 8.09 -16.63
N ILE A 45 18.42 8.80 -17.26
CA ILE A 45 18.45 9.09 -18.71
C ILE A 45 19.57 10.06 -19.08
N ALA A 46 19.77 11.11 -18.28
CA ALA A 46 20.81 12.11 -18.50
C ALA A 46 22.23 11.60 -18.22
N SER A 47 22.36 10.44 -17.57
CA SER A 47 23.63 9.79 -17.32
C SER A 47 24.05 8.96 -18.54
N GLU A 48 24.99 9.45 -19.35
CA GLU A 48 25.44 8.88 -20.63
C GLU A 48 25.91 7.41 -20.57
N SER A 49 26.24 6.85 -19.40
CA SER A 49 26.87 5.53 -19.25
C SER A 49 26.04 4.45 -18.54
N HIS A 50 24.84 4.75 -18.02
CA HIS A 50 24.17 3.87 -17.02
C HIS A 50 22.70 3.50 -17.32
N LEU A 51 22.20 3.81 -18.52
CA LEU A 51 20.82 3.45 -18.93
C LEU A 51 20.51 1.94 -18.86
N LEU A 52 21.54 1.09 -18.88
CA LEU A 52 21.42 -0.38 -18.81
C LEU A 52 21.93 -0.99 -17.50
N ASP A 53 22.28 -0.15 -16.51
CA ASP A 53 22.67 -0.65 -15.19
C ASP A 53 21.43 -1.17 -14.44
N HIS A 54 21.45 -2.45 -14.09
CA HIS A 54 20.34 -3.15 -13.46
C HIS A 54 19.92 -2.49 -12.14
N ASP A 55 20.89 -2.05 -11.34
CA ASP A 55 20.65 -1.44 -10.04
C ASP A 55 19.97 -0.07 -10.18
N SER A 56 20.39 0.71 -11.18
CA SER A 56 19.78 2.00 -11.50
C SER A 56 18.32 1.84 -11.95
N PHE A 57 18.02 0.83 -12.76
CA PHE A 57 16.66 0.51 -13.18
C PHE A 57 15.77 0.07 -12.01
N ILE A 58 16.26 -0.83 -11.14
CA ILE A 58 15.54 -1.27 -9.94
C ILE A 58 15.23 -0.10 -9.01
N LYS A 59 16.17 0.82 -8.81
CA LYS A 59 15.97 2.02 -7.97
C LYS A 59 14.84 2.90 -8.50
N VAL A 60 14.82 3.18 -9.81
CA VAL A 60 13.75 3.98 -10.45
C VAL A 60 12.41 3.25 -10.34
N PHE A 61 12.37 1.95 -10.61
CA PHE A 61 11.14 1.18 -10.46
C PHE A 61 10.61 1.19 -9.03
N GLY A 62 11.49 1.16 -8.03
CA GLY A 62 11.14 1.33 -6.62
C GLY A 62 10.49 2.69 -6.30
N THR A 63 10.85 3.75 -7.03
CA THR A 63 10.16 5.05 -6.90
C THR A 63 8.76 5.02 -7.52
N PHE A 64 8.58 4.34 -8.67
CA PHE A 64 7.25 4.14 -9.26
C PHE A 64 6.33 3.34 -8.33
N MET A 65 6.84 2.27 -7.71
CA MET A 65 6.08 1.51 -6.71
C MET A 65 5.65 2.41 -5.54
N THR A 66 6.47 3.39 -5.14
CA THR A 66 6.11 4.34 -4.08
C THR A 66 4.92 5.22 -4.50
N VAL A 67 4.88 5.66 -5.76
CA VAL A 67 3.73 6.38 -6.33
C VAL A 67 2.48 5.49 -6.35
N LEU A 68 2.62 4.25 -6.82
CA LEU A 68 1.50 3.30 -6.86
C LEU A 68 0.94 3.01 -5.46
N ILE A 69 1.79 2.82 -4.45
CA ILE A 69 1.35 2.62 -3.06
C ILE A 69 0.56 3.83 -2.56
N ALA A 70 1.00 5.05 -2.85
CA ALA A 70 0.32 6.26 -2.42
C ALA A 70 -1.04 6.45 -3.13
N LEU A 71 -1.09 6.17 -4.45
CA LEU A 71 -2.33 6.22 -5.23
C LEU A 71 -3.32 5.15 -4.78
N GLU A 72 -2.85 3.92 -4.60
CA GLU A 72 -3.66 2.79 -4.13
C GLU A 72 -4.22 3.10 -2.75
N PHE A 73 -3.38 3.54 -1.80
CA PHE A 73 -3.85 3.93 -0.47
C PHE A 73 -4.94 5.01 -0.51
N ASN A 74 -4.80 6.03 -1.36
CA ASN A 74 -5.84 7.06 -1.51
C ASN A 74 -7.14 6.48 -2.09
N HIS A 75 -7.03 5.68 -3.14
CA HIS A 75 -8.17 5.17 -3.90
C HIS A 75 -8.91 4.03 -3.19
N THR A 76 -8.22 3.13 -2.49
CA THR A 76 -8.84 1.97 -1.84
C THR A 76 -8.95 2.13 -0.33
N VAL A 77 -7.97 2.70 0.37
CA VAL A 77 -8.08 2.83 1.84
C VAL A 77 -8.86 4.08 2.24
N LEU A 78 -8.54 5.26 1.68
CA LEU A 78 -9.20 6.51 2.07
C LEU A 78 -10.59 6.69 1.45
N ALA A 79 -10.78 6.35 0.17
CA ALA A 79 -12.07 6.52 -0.50
C ALA A 79 -13.19 5.72 0.20
N ASP A 80 -12.88 4.51 0.67
CA ASP A 80 -13.85 3.61 1.30
C ASP A 80 -14.07 3.87 2.79
N ILE A 81 -13.29 4.72 3.46
CA ILE A 81 -13.61 5.12 4.86
C ILE A 81 -15.03 5.71 4.94
N THR A 82 -15.49 6.36 3.87
CA THR A 82 -16.83 6.94 3.74
C THR A 82 -17.94 5.89 3.51
N THR A 83 -17.58 4.68 3.05
CA THR A 83 -18.51 3.59 2.76
C THR A 83 -18.77 2.73 4.02
N LYS A 84 -20.03 2.34 4.26
CA LYS A 84 -20.52 1.71 5.51
C LYS A 84 -20.11 0.24 5.72
N ALA A 85 -19.29 -0.37 4.84
CA ALA A 85 -18.92 -1.78 4.92
C ALA A 85 -17.52 -1.96 5.56
N PRO A 86 -17.40 -2.43 6.80
CA PRO A 86 -16.11 -2.56 7.49
C PRO A 86 -15.19 -3.66 6.93
N VAL A 87 -15.73 -4.70 6.29
CA VAL A 87 -14.94 -5.85 5.78
C VAL A 87 -14.17 -5.49 4.50
N VAL A 88 -14.80 -4.73 3.59
CA VAL A 88 -14.18 -4.23 2.34
C VAL A 88 -12.89 -3.42 2.62
N LYS A 89 -12.86 -2.71 3.76
CA LYS A 89 -11.71 -1.89 4.20
C LYS A 89 -10.49 -2.76 4.55
N VAL A 90 -10.69 -3.91 5.19
CA VAL A 90 -9.58 -4.79 5.59
C VAL A 90 -8.88 -5.37 4.35
N ARG A 91 -9.67 -5.74 3.33
CA ARG A 91 -9.14 -6.25 2.06
C ARG A 91 -8.26 -5.22 1.35
N ALA A 92 -8.72 -3.97 1.26
CA ALA A 92 -7.95 -2.87 0.69
C ALA A 92 -6.60 -2.68 1.40
N VAL A 93 -6.59 -2.67 2.74
CA VAL A 93 -5.37 -2.53 3.53
C VAL A 93 -4.40 -3.70 3.29
N LEU A 94 -4.92 -4.94 3.20
CA LEU A 94 -4.10 -6.11 2.90
C LEU A 94 -3.49 -6.07 1.49
N LEU A 95 -4.23 -5.56 0.49
CA LEU A 95 -3.69 -5.34 -0.86
C LEU A 95 -2.57 -4.30 -0.88
N VAL A 96 -2.75 -3.17 -0.18
CA VAL A 96 -1.69 -2.16 -0.02
C VAL A 96 -0.47 -2.75 0.70
N ALA A 97 -0.68 -3.57 1.72
CA ALA A 97 0.41 -4.25 2.41
C ALA A 97 1.18 -5.22 1.48
N LEU A 98 0.48 -6.01 0.66
CA LEU A 98 1.10 -6.87 -0.35
C LEU A 98 1.89 -6.06 -1.39
N LEU A 99 1.35 -4.93 -1.85
CA LEU A 99 2.06 -4.03 -2.78
C LEU A 99 3.32 -3.44 -2.13
N ALA A 100 3.26 -3.04 -0.86
CA ALA A 100 4.41 -2.55 -0.11
C ALA A 100 5.49 -3.63 0.09
N LEU A 101 5.09 -4.88 0.35
CA LEU A 101 6.01 -6.01 0.41
C LEU A 101 6.62 -6.34 -0.96
N ALA A 102 5.83 -6.29 -2.04
CA ALA A 102 6.33 -6.46 -3.40
C ALA A 102 7.43 -5.44 -3.73
N ARG A 103 7.25 -4.16 -3.34
CA ARG A 103 8.30 -3.14 -3.46
C ARG A 103 9.57 -3.53 -2.71
N LYS A 104 9.45 -4.09 -1.50
CA LYS A 104 10.61 -4.53 -0.72
C LYS A 104 11.36 -5.68 -1.40
N VAL A 105 10.63 -6.63 -1.98
CA VAL A 105 11.20 -7.76 -2.75
C VAL A 105 11.96 -7.29 -3.99
N VAL A 106 11.40 -6.34 -4.75
CA VAL A 106 12.05 -5.82 -5.96
C VAL A 106 13.33 -5.04 -5.65
N LEU A 107 13.39 -4.36 -4.49
CA LEU A 107 14.54 -3.55 -4.08
C LEU A 107 15.63 -4.31 -3.33
N VAL A 108 15.40 -5.57 -2.97
CA VAL A 108 16.36 -6.39 -2.23
C VAL A 108 17.38 -6.98 -3.20
N ASP A 109 18.66 -6.84 -2.86
CA ASP A 109 19.71 -7.67 -3.45
C ASP A 109 19.80 -8.98 -2.67
N PHE A 110 19.37 -10.08 -3.30
CA PHE A 110 19.39 -11.40 -2.70
C PHE A 110 20.81 -11.97 -2.53
N LYS A 111 21.83 -11.39 -3.18
CA LYS A 111 23.22 -11.82 -3.00
C LYS A 111 23.81 -11.39 -1.67
N GLU A 112 23.35 -10.26 -1.14
CA GLU A 112 23.83 -9.72 0.15
C GLU A 112 22.91 -10.05 1.33
N MET A 113 21.76 -10.71 1.07
CA MET A 113 20.77 -11.02 2.09
C MET A 113 21.07 -12.35 2.79
N ASP A 114 21.12 -12.33 4.13
CA ASP A 114 21.20 -13.55 4.92
C ASP A 114 19.97 -14.44 4.72
N TYR A 115 20.19 -15.77 4.69
CA TYR A 115 19.14 -16.77 4.49
C TYR A 115 18.00 -16.65 5.49
N THR A 116 18.30 -16.29 6.75
CA THR A 116 17.28 -16.11 7.80
C THR A 116 16.34 -14.95 7.46
N THR A 117 16.90 -13.86 6.94
CA THR A 117 16.13 -12.67 6.53
C THR A 117 15.27 -12.99 5.31
N MET A 118 15.80 -13.76 4.36
CA MET A 118 15.06 -14.18 3.17
C MET A 118 13.85 -15.06 3.54
N ILE A 119 14.04 -16.02 4.45
CA ILE A 119 12.94 -16.86 4.97
C ILE A 119 11.93 -16.00 5.74
N GLY A 120 12.39 -15.06 6.57
CA GLY A 120 11.51 -14.14 7.29
C GLY A 120 10.62 -13.31 6.34
N LEU A 121 11.19 -12.82 5.24
CA LEU A 121 10.44 -12.09 4.21
C LEU A 121 9.42 -12.99 3.51
N ALA A 122 9.79 -14.23 3.17
CA ALA A 122 8.87 -15.20 2.55
C ALA A 122 7.69 -15.54 3.49
N VAL A 123 7.97 -15.79 4.77
CA VAL A 123 6.93 -16.06 5.78
C VAL A 123 6.02 -14.85 5.96
N LEU A 124 6.56 -13.63 5.99
CA LEU A 124 5.78 -12.41 6.08
C LEU A 124 4.83 -12.24 4.88
N ILE A 125 5.35 -12.41 3.66
CA ILE A 125 4.53 -12.34 2.44
C ILE A 125 3.43 -13.40 2.47
N PHE A 126 3.77 -14.63 2.86
CA PHE A 126 2.81 -15.72 2.98
C PHE A 126 1.72 -15.43 4.01
N ALA A 127 2.08 -14.89 5.18
CA ALA A 127 1.13 -14.55 6.24
C ALA A 127 0.13 -13.47 5.80
N VAL A 128 0.60 -12.44 5.09
CA VAL A 128 -0.27 -11.38 4.56
C VAL A 128 -1.16 -11.93 3.44
N ALA A 129 -0.62 -12.75 2.54
CA ALA A 129 -1.40 -13.39 1.47
C ALA A 129 -2.47 -14.34 2.02
N ALA A 130 -2.14 -15.14 3.04
CA ALA A 130 -3.09 -16.02 3.72
C ALA A 130 -4.20 -15.23 4.40
N SER A 131 -3.87 -14.10 5.05
CA SER A 131 -4.85 -13.20 5.65
C SER A 131 -5.82 -12.63 4.62
N TYR A 132 -5.31 -12.23 3.44
CA TYR A 132 -6.14 -11.76 2.34
C TYR A 132 -7.12 -12.83 1.84
N VAL A 133 -6.66 -14.07 1.68
CA VAL A 133 -7.51 -15.20 1.27
C VAL A 133 -8.58 -15.49 2.33
N ALA A 134 -8.23 -15.50 3.61
CA ALA A 134 -9.18 -15.74 4.69
C ALA A 134 -10.32 -14.70 4.69
N VAL A 135 -9.98 -13.40 4.64
CA VAL A 135 -10.98 -12.32 4.57
C VAL A 135 -11.85 -12.44 3.32
N ARG A 136 -11.24 -12.73 2.15
CA ARG A 136 -11.99 -12.92 0.90
C ARG A 136 -12.97 -14.10 0.96
N LEU A 137 -12.58 -15.20 1.61
CA LEU A 137 -13.45 -16.37 1.76
C LEU A 137 -14.64 -16.08 2.66
N GLU A 138 -14.46 -15.29 3.72
CA GLU A 138 -15.56 -14.83 4.58
C GLU A 138 -16.55 -13.94 3.81
N GLU A 139 -16.07 -13.03 2.96
CA GLU A 139 -16.91 -12.19 2.09
C GLU A 139 -17.79 -13.04 1.14
N ILE A 140 -17.19 -14.04 0.49
CA ILE A 140 -17.91 -14.93 -0.45
C ILE A 140 -18.98 -15.73 0.30
N ARG A 141 -18.68 -16.23 1.50
CA ARG A 141 -19.63 -16.97 2.33
C ARG A 141 -20.79 -16.09 2.81
N ALA A 142 -20.51 -14.83 3.15
CA ALA A 142 -21.55 -13.89 3.55
C ALA A 142 -22.49 -13.56 2.38
N ALA A 143 -21.96 -13.39 1.17
CA ALA A 143 -22.75 -13.07 -0.03
C ALA A 143 -23.59 -14.23 -0.57
N GLY A 144 -23.28 -15.48 -0.21
CA GLY A 144 -24.05 -16.67 -0.61
C GLY A 144 -25.15 -17.10 0.36
N ASN A 145 -25.24 -16.45 1.53
CA ASN A 145 -26.25 -16.71 2.56
C ASN A 145 -27.41 -15.69 2.55
N ASP A 146 -27.37 -14.71 1.65
CA ASP A 146 -28.42 -13.71 1.37
C ASP A 146 -29.15 -14.06 0.06
#